data_AF-X1AJ00-F1
#
_entry.id   AF-X1AJ00-F1
#
_cell.length_a   1.000
_cell.length_b   1.000
_cell.length_c   1.000
_cell.angle_alpha   90.00
_cell.angle_beta   90.00
_cell.angle_gamma   90.00
#
_symmetry.space_group_name_H-M   'P 1'
#
loop_
_entity.id
_entity.type
_entity.pdbx_description
1 polymer ?
#
loop_
_entity_poly.entity_id
_entity_poly.type
_entity_poly.pdbx_seq_one_letter_code
_entity_poly.pdbx_strand_id
1 'polypeptide(L)'
;YLDYLIDNQREKLPNIIHLHDYHAVIPFIGIKQNLIKNGLDVYSIITIHLLTRSRYEIEFYTGCGIDQTPIRILLKKGHTLLTLSEIFDLCKKYSPLNKIGQLPTLEKIGAVVCDMVTTVSQSYLISDIIPNCGNDLIVFKSDFIWDGCDWDYNEIYQQVIDKHGEEIRMFLDFPIEKKLTLSDMKKYLLTHKIAHLDKSPLIRSEKILNVINEISNGNQFIKNGNVKAFEDSGPLVITTGRISQQKGFETIFKAIPEVIKVIPNANFY
;
A
#
# COMPACT_ATOMS: atom_id res chain seq x y z
N TYR A 1 26.40 14.64 4.69
CA TYR A 1 26.59 14.03 3.35
C TYR A 1 26.26 15.02 2.25
N LEU A 2 25.07 15.68 2.27
CA LEU A 2 24.74 16.71 1.29
C LEU A 2 25.78 17.84 1.24
N ASP A 3 26.19 18.39 2.40
CA ASP A 3 27.24 19.42 2.45
C ASP A 3 28.55 18.97 1.77
N TYR A 4 28.96 17.72 2.03
CA TYR A 4 30.13 17.14 1.37
C TYR A 4 29.99 17.10 -0.16
N LEU A 5 28.81 16.75 -0.68
CA LEU A 5 28.55 16.77 -2.13
C LEU A 5 28.61 18.20 -2.68
N ILE A 6 28.03 19.18 -1.97
CA ILE A 6 28.06 20.58 -2.39
C ILE A 6 29.50 21.09 -2.48
N ASP A 7 30.32 20.78 -1.47
CA ASP A 7 31.68 21.32 -1.35
C ASP A 7 32.70 20.59 -2.24
N ASN A 8 32.50 19.29 -2.50
CA ASN A 8 33.54 18.44 -3.10
C ASN A 8 33.13 17.74 -4.39
N GLN A 9 31.83 17.51 -4.64
CA GLN A 9 31.33 16.65 -5.73
C GLN A 9 29.98 17.17 -6.28
N ARG A 10 29.92 18.47 -6.61
CA ARG A 10 28.68 19.17 -6.98
C ARG A 10 28.01 18.56 -8.21
N GLU A 11 28.80 17.99 -9.12
CA GLU A 11 28.35 17.27 -10.32
C GLU A 11 27.57 15.98 -10.02
N LYS A 12 27.71 15.43 -8.80
CA LYS A 12 26.98 14.23 -8.35
C LYS A 12 25.66 14.56 -7.66
N LEU A 13 25.31 15.84 -7.51
CA LEU A 13 24.01 16.20 -6.98
C LEU A 13 22.90 15.73 -7.93
N PRO A 14 21.82 15.13 -7.42
CA PRO A 14 20.72 14.67 -8.26
C PRO A 14 20.01 15.86 -8.89
N ASN A 15 19.56 15.70 -10.13
CA ASN A 15 18.71 16.70 -10.78
C ASN A 15 17.25 16.60 -10.31
N ILE A 16 16.83 15.40 -9.88
CA ILE A 16 15.49 15.10 -9.41
C ILE A 16 15.58 14.25 -8.14
N ILE A 17 14.79 14.57 -7.12
CA ILE A 17 14.56 13.72 -5.95
C ILE A 17 13.13 13.19 -6.00
N HIS A 18 12.99 11.87 -5.95
CA HIS A 18 11.70 11.20 -5.94
C HIS A 18 11.41 10.62 -4.56
N LEU A 19 10.40 11.19 -3.89
CA LEU A 19 9.95 10.82 -2.57
C LEU A 19 8.85 9.76 -2.66
N HIS A 20 8.90 8.78 -1.76
CA HIS A 20 7.84 7.80 -1.57
C HIS A 20 7.22 7.97 -0.17
N ASP A 21 5.95 8.35 -0.14
CA ASP A 21 5.15 8.63 1.06
C ASP A 21 5.68 9.75 1.98
N TYR A 22 4.90 10.01 3.03
CA TYR A 22 5.07 11.14 3.95
C TYR A 22 6.39 11.12 4.74
N HIS A 23 6.99 9.95 4.95
CA HIS A 23 8.20 9.79 5.77
C HIS A 23 9.40 10.55 5.19
N ALA A 24 9.46 10.70 3.86
CA ALA A 24 10.55 11.39 3.17
C ALA A 24 10.42 12.92 3.17
N VAL A 25 9.27 13.46 3.57
CA VAL A 25 8.94 14.89 3.43
C VAL A 25 9.83 15.78 4.30
N ILE A 26 10.00 15.46 5.58
CA ILE A 26 10.82 16.28 6.49
C ILE A 26 12.30 16.30 6.06
N PRO A 27 12.95 15.14 5.81
CA PRO A 27 14.31 15.13 5.26
C PRO A 27 14.44 15.94 3.97
N PHE A 28 13.45 15.87 3.08
CA PHE A 28 13.46 16.60 1.82
C PHE A 28 13.38 18.12 1.99
N ILE A 29 12.58 18.61 2.93
CA ILE A 29 12.56 20.05 3.27
C ILE A 29 13.96 20.49 3.71
N GLY A 30 14.63 19.71 4.56
CA GLY A 30 15.99 20.00 5.01
C GLY A 30 17.00 20.03 3.86
N ILE A 31 16.87 19.10 2.90
CA ILE A 31 17.67 19.10 1.67
C ILE A 31 17.45 20.39 0.87
N LYS A 32 16.19 20.78 0.62
CA LYS A 32 15.88 22.03 -0.11
C LYS A 32 16.45 23.27 0.59
N GLN A 33 16.34 23.36 1.91
CA GLN A 33 16.90 24.47 2.69
C GLN A 33 18.42 24.55 2.56
N ASN A 34 19.10 23.41 2.66
CA ASN A 34 20.56 23.34 2.56
C ASN A 34 21.06 23.66 1.15
N LEU A 35 20.38 23.16 0.10
CA LEU A 35 20.70 23.50 -1.29
C LEU A 35 20.53 25.01 -1.54
N ILE A 36 19.41 25.60 -1.11
CA ILE A 36 19.15 27.04 -1.33
C ILE A 36 20.18 27.93 -0.63
N LYS A 37 20.62 27.57 0.58
CA LYS A 37 21.72 28.29 1.27
C LYS A 37 23.01 28.35 0.44
N ASN A 38 23.19 27.41 -0.47
CA ASN A 38 24.35 27.30 -1.37
C ASN A 38 24.04 27.75 -2.82
N GLY A 39 22.93 28.47 -3.04
CA GLY A 39 22.53 28.95 -4.37
C GLY A 39 22.17 27.81 -5.33
N LEU A 40 21.73 26.68 -4.79
CA LEU A 40 21.35 25.47 -5.51
C LEU A 40 19.87 25.14 -5.31
N ASP A 41 19.34 24.32 -6.20
CA ASP A 41 17.98 23.79 -6.09
C ASP A 41 17.86 22.44 -6.81
N VAL A 42 16.77 21.73 -6.56
CA VAL A 42 16.50 20.39 -7.12
C VAL A 42 15.02 20.25 -7.45
N TYR A 43 14.73 19.56 -8.56
CA TYR A 43 13.35 19.20 -8.90
C TYR A 43 12.89 18.02 -8.07
N SER A 44 11.58 17.91 -7.87
CA SER A 44 11.05 16.91 -6.96
C SER A 44 9.72 16.32 -7.36
N ILE A 45 9.58 15.03 -7.10
CA ILE A 45 8.36 14.26 -7.31
C ILE A 45 8.04 13.58 -5.97
N ILE A 46 6.78 13.58 -5.56
CA ILE A 46 6.32 12.72 -4.46
C ILE A 46 5.27 11.74 -4.97
N THR A 47 5.47 10.44 -4.74
CA THR A 47 4.44 9.42 -4.92
C THR A 47 3.79 9.10 -3.59
N ILE A 48 2.47 9.34 -3.49
CA ILE A 48 1.66 8.99 -2.32
C ILE A 48 0.95 7.68 -2.59
N HIS A 49 1.34 6.61 -1.90
CA HIS A 49 0.74 5.27 -2.03
C HIS A 49 -0.46 5.13 -1.08
N LEU A 50 -0.39 5.79 0.07
CA LEU A 50 -1.46 5.77 1.08
C LEU A 50 -1.47 7.04 1.94
N LEU A 51 -2.65 7.59 2.16
CA LEU A 51 -2.91 8.64 3.15
C LEU A 51 -2.95 8.03 4.56
N THR A 52 -1.89 8.24 5.33
CA THR A 52 -1.81 7.89 6.76
C THR A 52 -2.35 9.00 7.64
N ARG A 53 -2.37 10.23 7.11
CA ARG A 53 -2.91 11.44 7.75
C ARG A 53 -2.13 11.83 9.03
N SER A 54 -0.83 11.55 9.06
CA SER A 54 0.05 11.99 10.15
C SER A 54 0.14 13.52 10.21
N ARG A 55 0.03 14.09 11.41
CA ARG A 55 0.08 15.53 11.67
C ARG A 55 1.09 15.82 12.77
N TYR A 56 1.89 16.85 12.56
CA TYR A 56 2.87 17.30 13.52
C TYR A 56 2.85 18.82 13.59
N GLU A 57 3.02 19.34 14.80
CA GLU A 57 3.19 20.77 15.05
C GLU A 57 4.50 21.27 14.45
N ILE A 58 4.62 22.58 14.23
CA ILE A 58 5.81 23.17 13.61
C ILE A 58 7.08 22.92 14.45
N GLU A 59 6.94 22.84 15.77
CA GLU A 59 8.01 22.54 16.73
C GLU A 59 8.63 21.16 16.50
N PHE A 60 7.87 20.21 15.94
CA PHE A 60 8.42 18.90 15.58
C PHE A 60 9.41 19.03 14.42
N TYR A 61 9.07 19.85 13.41
CA TYR A 61 9.94 20.09 12.25
C TYR A 61 11.21 20.82 12.68
N THR A 62 11.09 21.81 13.56
CA THR A 62 12.25 22.50 14.12
C THR A 62 13.11 21.57 14.97
N GLY A 63 12.49 20.67 15.75
CA GLY A 63 13.19 19.58 16.43
C GLY A 63 13.92 18.61 15.50
N CYS A 64 13.44 18.45 14.26
CA CYS A 64 14.12 17.69 13.20
C CYS A 64 15.19 18.50 12.44
N GLY A 65 15.51 19.72 12.86
CA GLY A 65 16.52 20.57 12.23
C GLY A 65 16.02 21.37 11.03
N ILE A 66 14.70 21.47 10.82
CA ILE A 66 14.11 22.33 9.80
C ILE A 66 13.95 23.75 10.36
N ASP A 67 14.54 24.74 9.71
CA ASP A 67 14.47 26.14 10.14
C ASP A 67 13.49 26.96 9.27
N GLN A 68 13.56 28.28 9.35
CA GLN A 68 12.73 29.19 8.56
C GLN A 68 13.40 29.62 7.24
N THR A 69 14.46 28.95 6.80
CA THR A 69 15.05 29.20 5.49
C THR A 69 14.00 28.96 4.42
N PRO A 70 13.72 29.94 3.55
CA PRO A 70 12.70 29.79 2.54
C PRO A 70 13.12 28.77 1.48
N ILE A 71 12.17 27.98 1.01
CA ILE A 71 12.39 27.01 -0.07
C ILE A 71 11.56 27.34 -1.30
N ARG A 72 12.03 26.90 -2.48
CA ARG A 72 11.29 27.09 -3.74
C ARG A 72 10.08 26.17 -3.79
N ILE A 73 8.91 26.75 -4.03
CA ILE A 73 7.62 26.07 -4.14
C ILE A 73 6.99 26.43 -5.49
N LEU A 74 6.63 25.42 -6.28
CA LEU A 74 5.88 25.60 -7.52
C LEU A 74 4.38 25.72 -7.22
N LEU A 75 3.81 26.88 -7.57
CA LEU A 75 2.38 27.19 -7.53
C LEU A 75 1.88 27.49 -8.95
N LYS A 76 0.55 27.59 -9.13
CA LYS A 76 -0.07 27.84 -10.46
C LYS A 76 0.42 29.11 -11.15
N LYS A 77 0.87 30.11 -10.39
CA LYS A 77 1.40 31.38 -10.91
C LYS A 77 2.92 31.35 -11.18
N GLY A 78 3.58 30.21 -10.93
CA GLY A 78 5.03 30.05 -11.01
C GLY A 78 5.65 29.71 -9.66
N HIS A 79 6.97 29.88 -9.59
CA HIS A 79 7.74 29.60 -8.37
C HIS A 79 7.69 30.75 -7.38
N THR A 80 7.59 30.41 -6.09
CA THR A 80 7.73 31.35 -4.98
C THR A 80 8.67 30.77 -3.93
N LEU A 81 9.32 31.63 -3.16
CA LEU A 81 10.10 31.26 -1.99
C LEU A 81 9.19 31.36 -0.76
N LEU A 82 9.05 30.28 0.01
CA LEU A 82 8.24 30.26 1.23
C LEU A 82 9.01 29.60 2.37
N THR A 83 8.92 30.20 3.55
CA THR A 83 9.38 29.66 4.83
C THR A 83 8.49 28.52 5.29
N LEU A 84 8.94 27.75 6.29
CA LEU A 84 8.15 26.67 6.87
C LEU A 84 6.81 27.17 7.41
N SER A 85 6.80 28.31 8.10
CA SER A 85 5.56 28.91 8.64
C SER A 85 4.59 29.29 7.53
N GLU A 86 5.07 29.91 6.45
CA GLU A 86 4.23 30.28 5.31
C GLU A 86 3.67 29.06 4.57
N ILE A 87 4.43 27.97 4.46
CA ILE A 87 3.96 26.70 3.91
C ILE A 87 2.84 26.13 4.79
N PHE A 88 3.01 26.16 6.11
CA PHE A 88 1.98 25.72 7.05
C PHE A 88 0.69 26.54 6.93
N ASP A 89 0.80 27.85 6.87
CA ASP A 89 -0.35 28.75 6.74
C ASP A 89 -1.06 28.57 5.39
N LEU A 90 -0.30 28.42 4.31
CA LEU A 90 -0.82 28.07 2.99
C LEU A 90 -1.59 26.75 3.05
N CYS A 91 -1.02 25.72 3.68
CA CYS A 91 -1.69 24.43 3.81
C CYS A 91 -2.95 24.54 4.67
N LYS A 92 -2.95 25.31 5.77
CA LYS A 92 -4.13 25.50 6.62
C LYS A 92 -5.27 26.22 5.87
N LYS A 93 -4.95 27.25 5.09
CA LYS A 93 -5.92 28.03 4.30
C LYS A 93 -6.67 27.19 3.28
N TYR A 94 -5.99 26.23 2.66
CA TYR A 94 -6.56 25.33 1.65
C TYR A 94 -7.02 23.99 2.26
N SER A 95 -7.33 23.95 3.56
CA SER A 95 -7.96 22.78 4.18
C SER A 95 -9.46 22.76 3.88
N PRO A 96 -10.06 21.57 3.70
CA PRO A 96 -11.51 21.45 3.57
C PRO A 96 -12.25 22.19 4.69
N LEU A 97 -13.41 22.78 4.38
CA LEU A 97 -14.20 23.59 5.33
C LEU A 97 -14.48 22.87 6.65
N ASN A 98 -14.64 21.54 6.63
CA ASN A 98 -14.85 20.69 7.80
C ASN A 98 -13.58 20.38 8.61
N LYS A 99 -12.43 20.96 8.26
CA LYS A 99 -11.12 20.75 8.91
C LYS A 99 -10.37 22.07 9.17
N ILE A 100 -11.07 23.20 9.16
CA ILE A 100 -10.49 24.51 9.48
C ILE A 100 -9.94 24.46 10.92
N GLY A 101 -8.68 24.88 11.10
CA GLY A 101 -7.98 24.85 12.38
C GLY A 101 -7.20 23.57 12.67
N GLN A 102 -7.33 22.51 11.87
CA GLN A 102 -6.47 21.33 11.99
C GLN A 102 -5.10 21.58 11.36
N LEU A 103 -4.07 20.99 11.97
CA LEU A 103 -2.73 20.94 11.37
C LEU A 103 -2.77 20.26 10.00
N PRO A 104 -1.95 20.75 9.05
CA PRO A 104 -1.77 20.07 7.78
C PRO A 104 -1.14 18.69 8.01
N THR A 105 -1.51 17.72 7.17
CA THR A 105 -0.83 16.42 7.21
C THR A 105 0.54 16.53 6.53
N LEU A 106 1.43 15.60 6.85
CA LEU A 106 2.72 15.51 6.16
C LEU A 106 2.55 15.25 4.65
N GLU A 107 1.53 14.48 4.22
CA GLU A 107 1.25 14.28 2.79
C GLU A 107 0.85 15.60 2.12
N LYS A 108 0.05 16.44 2.79
CA LYS A 108 -0.33 17.76 2.28
C LYS A 108 0.89 18.66 2.14
N ILE A 109 1.75 18.71 3.15
CA ILE A 109 3.00 19.48 3.10
C ILE A 109 3.89 18.95 1.96
N GLY A 110 4.08 17.63 1.88
CA GLY A 110 4.85 16.99 0.83
C GLY A 110 4.34 17.32 -0.58
N ALA A 111 3.01 17.24 -0.79
CA ALA A 111 2.37 17.55 -2.05
C ALA A 111 2.52 19.03 -2.45
N VAL A 112 2.48 19.95 -1.48
CA VAL A 112 2.71 21.38 -1.73
C VAL A 112 4.19 21.65 -2.04
N VAL A 113 5.12 21.04 -1.31
CA VAL A 113 6.57 21.30 -1.41
C VAL A 113 7.22 20.68 -2.65
N CYS A 114 6.69 19.58 -3.16
CA CYS A 114 7.21 18.93 -4.36
C CYS A 114 6.73 19.60 -5.65
N ASP A 115 7.52 19.49 -6.72
CA ASP A 115 7.21 20.09 -8.03
C ASP A 115 6.19 19.26 -8.81
N MET A 116 6.12 17.95 -8.56
CA MET A 116 5.11 17.04 -9.09
C MET A 116 4.58 16.12 -7.98
N VAL A 117 3.29 15.82 -8.05
CA VAL A 117 2.61 14.89 -7.14
C VAL A 117 2.11 13.72 -7.97
N THR A 118 2.47 12.49 -7.59
CA THR A 118 1.96 11.28 -8.22
C THR A 118 1.31 10.36 -7.21
N THR A 119 0.49 9.44 -7.70
CA THR A 119 -0.12 8.38 -6.88
C THR A 119 -0.35 7.13 -7.72
N VAL A 120 -0.74 6.04 -7.07
CA VAL A 120 -0.78 4.70 -7.65
C VAL A 120 -2.05 4.37 -8.44
N SER A 121 -3.00 5.32 -8.53
CA SER A 121 -4.27 5.13 -9.21
C SER A 121 -4.95 6.46 -9.56
N GLN A 122 -5.58 6.52 -10.73
CA GLN A 122 -6.41 7.65 -11.14
C GLN A 122 -7.58 7.91 -10.20
N SER A 123 -8.29 6.86 -9.78
CA SER A 123 -9.44 7.02 -8.90
C SER A 123 -8.99 7.62 -7.57
N TYR A 124 -7.90 7.09 -7.02
CA TYR A 124 -7.33 7.55 -5.77
C TYR A 124 -6.81 9.00 -5.85
N LEU A 125 -6.21 9.38 -6.98
CA LEU A 125 -5.80 10.75 -7.24
C LEU A 125 -6.97 11.73 -7.10
N ILE A 126 -8.08 11.41 -7.77
CA ILE A 126 -9.26 12.27 -7.89
C ILE A 126 -10.07 12.28 -6.59
N SER A 127 -10.33 11.12 -5.99
CA SER A 127 -11.22 11.01 -4.83
C SER A 127 -10.54 11.39 -3.52
N ASP A 128 -9.23 11.16 -3.39
CA ASP A 128 -8.54 11.22 -2.11
C ASP A 128 -7.38 12.21 -2.12
N ILE A 129 -6.41 12.07 -3.03
CA ILE A 129 -5.18 12.87 -2.98
C ILE A 129 -5.46 14.35 -3.22
N ILE A 130 -6.08 14.72 -4.35
CA ILE A 130 -6.34 16.13 -4.68
C ILE A 130 -7.21 16.78 -3.58
N PRO A 131 -8.35 16.22 -3.17
CA PRO A 131 -9.20 16.85 -2.17
C PRO A 131 -8.56 16.98 -0.77
N ASN A 132 -7.68 16.06 -0.37
CA ASN A 132 -7.11 16.06 0.98
C ASN A 132 -5.73 16.71 1.09
N CYS A 133 -4.95 16.76 0.00
CA CYS A 133 -3.54 17.18 0.03
C CYS A 133 -3.26 18.55 -0.61
N GLY A 134 -4.25 19.29 -1.09
CA GLY A 134 -4.02 20.67 -1.53
C GLY A 134 -5.02 21.26 -2.51
N ASN A 135 -5.91 20.45 -3.08
CA ASN A 135 -6.90 20.87 -4.08
C ASN A 135 -6.24 21.69 -5.20
N ASP A 136 -6.68 22.93 -5.43
CA ASP A 136 -6.11 23.87 -6.41
C ASP A 136 -4.59 24.11 -6.27
N LEU A 137 -4.01 23.88 -5.09
CA LEU A 137 -2.56 24.03 -4.88
C LEU A 137 -1.74 22.97 -5.61
N ILE A 138 -2.32 21.79 -5.88
CA ILE A 138 -1.58 20.64 -6.41
C ILE A 138 -2.17 20.10 -7.71
N VAL A 139 -3.45 20.36 -8.01
CA VAL A 139 -4.15 19.76 -9.17
C VAL A 139 -3.40 19.96 -10.49
N PHE A 140 -2.80 21.14 -10.71
CA PHE A 140 -2.08 21.45 -11.95
C PHE A 140 -0.73 20.74 -12.09
N LYS A 141 -0.23 20.15 -11.00
CA LYS A 141 1.05 19.43 -10.92
C LYS A 141 0.87 17.99 -10.42
N SER A 142 -0.34 17.43 -10.55
CA SER A 142 -0.65 16.09 -10.08
C SER A 142 -0.93 15.12 -11.22
N ASP A 143 -0.47 13.88 -11.09
CA ASP A 143 -0.70 12.79 -12.05
C ASP A 143 -0.78 11.43 -11.32
N PHE A 144 -0.96 10.34 -12.06
CA PHE A 144 -0.97 8.98 -11.51
C PHE A 144 -0.19 8.01 -12.39
N ILE A 145 0.34 6.97 -11.77
CA ILE A 145 1.02 5.85 -12.42
C ILE A 145 0.51 4.59 -11.73
N TRP A 146 -0.05 3.64 -12.48
CA TRP A 146 -0.47 2.38 -11.87
C TRP A 146 0.74 1.58 -11.40
N ASP A 147 0.62 0.99 -10.21
CA ASP A 147 1.61 0.02 -9.73
C ASP A 147 1.69 -1.15 -10.71
N GLY A 148 2.92 -1.49 -11.09
CA GLY A 148 3.21 -2.70 -11.85
C GLY A 148 3.23 -3.94 -10.96
N CYS A 149 3.29 -5.12 -11.58
CA CYS A 149 3.66 -6.36 -10.91
C CYS A 149 4.75 -7.06 -11.74
N ASP A 150 5.59 -7.82 -11.06
CA ASP A 150 6.65 -8.67 -11.63
C ASP A 150 6.14 -10.07 -11.98
N TRP A 151 4.82 -10.25 -12.04
CA TRP A 151 4.21 -11.55 -12.26
C TRP A 151 4.20 -11.91 -13.74
N ASP A 152 4.89 -12.99 -14.06
CA ASP A 152 4.68 -13.72 -15.31
C ASP A 152 3.76 -14.93 -15.05
N TYR A 153 2.63 -14.95 -15.75
CA TYR A 153 1.65 -16.02 -15.59
C TYR A 153 2.21 -17.39 -15.95
N ASN A 154 3.02 -17.49 -17.01
CA ASN A 154 3.56 -18.75 -17.48
C ASN A 154 4.62 -19.27 -16.52
N GLU A 155 5.46 -18.39 -15.97
CA GLU A 155 6.43 -18.76 -14.94
C GLU A 155 5.73 -19.29 -13.68
N ILE A 156 4.71 -18.59 -13.19
CA ILE A 156 3.93 -19.02 -12.01
C ILE A 156 3.25 -20.36 -12.29
N TYR A 157 2.61 -20.51 -13.45
CA TYR A 157 1.97 -21.75 -13.85
C TYR A 157 2.97 -22.91 -13.89
N GLN A 158 4.14 -22.69 -14.51
CA GLN A 158 5.17 -23.72 -14.62
C GLN A 158 5.72 -24.12 -13.26
N GLN A 159 5.96 -23.17 -12.36
CA GLN A 159 6.38 -23.47 -10.97
C GLN A 159 5.37 -24.34 -10.23
N VAL A 160 4.06 -24.12 -10.45
CA VAL A 160 3.01 -24.96 -9.85
C VAL A 160 3.04 -26.37 -10.44
N ILE A 161 3.18 -26.50 -11.77
CA ILE A 161 3.28 -27.80 -12.43
C ILE A 161 4.53 -28.57 -12.00
N ASP A 162 5.69 -27.93 -11.94
CA ASP A 162 6.95 -28.57 -11.54
C ASP A 162 6.89 -29.07 -10.10
N LYS A 163 6.26 -28.30 -9.22
CA LYS A 163 6.18 -28.63 -7.79
C LYS A 163 5.08 -29.62 -7.44
N HIS A 164 3.94 -29.57 -8.14
CA HIS A 164 2.74 -30.31 -7.75
C HIS A 164 2.17 -31.22 -8.84
N GLY A 165 2.69 -31.18 -10.07
CA GLY A 165 2.14 -31.88 -11.22
C GLY A 165 2.03 -33.39 -11.02
N GLU A 166 3.06 -34.03 -10.46
CA GLU A 166 3.03 -35.47 -10.15
C GLU A 166 1.98 -35.79 -9.08
N GLU A 167 1.94 -35.01 -7.99
CA GLU A 167 0.98 -35.19 -6.90
C GLU A 167 -0.48 -35.02 -7.39
N ILE A 168 -0.73 -34.04 -8.26
CA ILE A 168 -2.03 -33.82 -8.90
C ILE A 168 -2.43 -35.05 -9.72
N ARG A 169 -1.52 -35.60 -10.53
CA ARG A 169 -1.80 -36.77 -11.37
C ARG A 169 -2.12 -38.00 -10.55
N MET A 170 -1.33 -38.25 -9.50
CA MET A 170 -1.57 -39.35 -8.57
C MET A 170 -2.93 -39.22 -7.88
N PHE A 171 -3.26 -38.01 -7.39
CA PHE A 171 -4.52 -37.77 -6.69
C PHE A 171 -5.74 -37.89 -7.61
N LEU A 172 -5.65 -37.41 -8.86
CA LEU A 172 -6.76 -37.43 -9.82
C LEU A 172 -6.80 -38.69 -10.70
N ASP A 173 -5.87 -39.63 -10.50
CA ASP A 173 -5.69 -40.84 -11.30
C ASP A 173 -5.57 -40.54 -12.80
N PHE A 174 -4.72 -39.57 -13.15
CA PHE A 174 -4.50 -39.16 -14.54
C PHE A 174 -3.19 -39.70 -15.10
N PRO A 175 -3.21 -40.19 -16.37
CA PRO A 175 -2.00 -40.63 -17.04
C PRO A 175 -1.09 -39.44 -17.36
N ILE A 176 0.20 -39.69 -17.58
CA ILE A 176 1.23 -38.63 -17.70
C ILE A 176 1.02 -37.77 -18.95
N GLU A 177 0.42 -38.34 -20.00
CA GLU A 177 0.17 -37.71 -21.28
C GLU A 177 -0.99 -36.69 -21.21
N LYS A 178 -1.87 -36.81 -20.21
CA LYS A 178 -2.97 -35.86 -20.04
C LYS A 178 -2.42 -34.51 -19.60
N LYS A 179 -2.75 -33.44 -20.32
CA LYS A 179 -2.42 -32.08 -19.89
C LYS A 179 -3.27 -31.69 -18.68
N LEU A 180 -2.65 -31.20 -17.62
CA LEU A 180 -3.34 -30.69 -16.44
C LEU A 180 -3.98 -29.34 -16.74
N THR A 181 -5.25 -29.19 -16.39
CA THR A 181 -6.01 -27.96 -16.55
C THR A 181 -6.07 -27.16 -15.24
N LEU A 182 -6.50 -25.89 -15.34
CA LEU A 182 -6.77 -25.06 -14.16
C LEU A 182 -7.80 -25.68 -13.22
N SER A 183 -8.81 -26.38 -13.78
CA SER A 183 -9.83 -27.07 -12.98
C SER A 183 -9.25 -28.24 -12.20
N ASP A 184 -8.33 -29.00 -12.81
CA ASP A 184 -7.64 -30.12 -12.16
C ASP A 184 -6.79 -29.62 -10.99
N MET A 185 -6.01 -28.56 -11.22
CA MET A 185 -5.22 -27.91 -10.17
C MET A 185 -6.10 -27.39 -9.04
N LYS A 186 -7.21 -26.70 -9.36
CA LYS A 186 -8.15 -26.19 -8.37
C LYS A 186 -8.75 -27.32 -7.53
N LYS A 187 -9.19 -28.41 -8.17
CA LYS A 187 -9.74 -29.58 -7.49
C LYS A 187 -8.71 -30.16 -6.52
N TYR A 188 -7.52 -30.47 -7.00
CA TYR A 188 -6.43 -30.96 -6.16
C TYR A 188 -6.11 -30.01 -4.98
N LEU A 189 -6.01 -28.69 -5.22
CA LEU A 189 -5.69 -27.73 -4.17
C LEU A 189 -6.75 -27.71 -3.06
N LEU A 190 -8.03 -27.66 -3.45
CA LEU A 190 -9.14 -27.50 -2.50
C LEU A 190 -9.55 -28.77 -1.79
N THR A 191 -9.55 -29.91 -2.50
CA THR A 191 -10.06 -31.18 -1.95
C THR A 191 -8.95 -32.09 -1.41
N HIS A 192 -7.68 -31.75 -1.63
CA HIS A 192 -6.55 -32.56 -1.16
C HIS A 192 -5.44 -31.74 -0.51
N LYS A 193 -4.81 -30.80 -1.25
CA LYS A 193 -3.56 -30.18 -0.80
C LYS A 193 -3.70 -29.34 0.46
N ILE A 194 -4.81 -28.62 0.64
CA ILE A 194 -5.08 -27.84 1.86
C ILE A 194 -5.04 -28.70 3.14
N ALA A 195 -5.45 -29.97 3.06
CA ALA A 195 -5.38 -30.89 4.20
C ALA A 195 -4.01 -31.51 4.44
N HIS A 196 -3.09 -31.37 3.48
CA HIS A 196 -1.76 -31.97 3.49
C HIS A 196 -0.67 -30.90 3.35
N LEU A 197 -0.88 -29.75 3.98
CA LEU A 197 0.11 -28.68 4.07
C LEU A 197 1.18 -29.06 5.11
N ASP A 198 2.45 -28.80 4.80
CA ASP A 198 3.58 -29.08 5.70
C ASP A 198 3.51 -28.30 7.02
N LYS A 199 2.71 -27.22 7.06
CA LYS A 199 2.51 -26.36 8.21
C LYS A 199 1.07 -25.87 8.26
N SER A 200 0.51 -25.86 9.47
CA SER A 200 -0.81 -25.25 9.71
C SER A 200 -0.78 -23.74 9.50
N PRO A 201 -1.94 -23.12 9.19
CA PRO A 201 -2.09 -21.67 9.19
C PRO A 201 -1.59 -21.05 10.51
N LEU A 202 -0.74 -20.04 10.41
CA LEU A 202 -0.19 -19.36 11.58
C LEU A 202 -1.18 -18.34 12.15
N ILE A 203 -1.94 -18.73 13.18
CA ILE A 203 -2.82 -17.82 13.91
C ILE A 203 -2.08 -17.34 15.17
N ARG A 204 -1.58 -16.09 15.15
CA ARG A 204 -0.84 -15.51 16.29
C ARG A 204 -1.73 -14.92 17.38
N SER A 205 -2.98 -14.58 17.05
CA SER A 205 -3.90 -13.93 17.98
C SER A 205 -4.71 -14.96 18.75
N GLU A 206 -4.49 -15.05 20.06
CA GLU A 206 -5.27 -15.92 20.97
C GLU A 206 -6.76 -15.59 20.93
N LYS A 207 -7.10 -14.31 20.83
CA LYS A 207 -8.49 -13.85 20.69
C LYS A 207 -9.16 -14.44 19.45
N ILE A 208 -8.46 -14.44 18.30
CA ILE A 208 -8.98 -15.00 17.05
C ILE A 208 -9.11 -16.52 17.17
N LEU A 209 -8.13 -17.17 17.80
CA LEU A 209 -8.13 -18.61 17.99
C LEU A 209 -9.29 -19.09 18.88
N ASN A 210 -9.60 -18.34 19.95
CA ASN A 210 -10.75 -18.61 20.81
C ASN A 210 -12.08 -18.49 20.04
N VAL A 211 -12.24 -17.42 19.25
CA VAL A 211 -13.45 -17.21 18.43
C VAL A 211 -13.60 -18.33 17.38
N ILE A 212 -12.51 -18.75 16.73
CA ILE A 212 -12.54 -19.87 15.77
C ILE A 212 -12.98 -21.16 16.48
N ASN A 213 -12.43 -21.44 17.66
CA ASN A 213 -12.79 -22.62 18.44
C ASN A 213 -14.26 -22.60 18.88
N GLU A 214 -14.80 -21.45 19.28
CA GLU A 214 -16.22 -21.28 19.60
C GLU A 214 -17.12 -21.55 18.38
N ILE A 215 -16.77 -21.01 17.21
CA ILE A 215 -17.57 -21.16 15.98
C ILE A 215 -17.47 -22.58 15.41
N SER A 216 -16.35 -23.27 15.63
CA SER A 216 -16.06 -24.59 15.05
C SER A 216 -16.95 -25.74 15.57
N ASN A 217 -17.87 -25.49 16.50
CA ASN A 217 -18.88 -26.45 17.01
C ASN A 217 -18.30 -27.85 17.30
N GLY A 218 -17.12 -27.91 17.92
CA GLY A 218 -16.45 -29.16 18.32
C GLY A 218 -15.24 -29.57 17.48
N ASN A 219 -14.99 -28.92 16.33
CA ASN A 219 -13.77 -29.11 15.54
C ASN A 219 -12.71 -28.06 15.90
N GLN A 220 -12.18 -28.15 17.13
CA GLN A 220 -11.18 -27.21 17.62
C GLN A 220 -10.02 -27.07 16.63
N PHE A 221 -9.61 -25.82 16.37
CA PHE A 221 -8.39 -25.55 15.64
C PHE A 221 -7.20 -26.05 16.46
N ILE A 222 -6.56 -27.13 15.98
CA ILE A 222 -5.36 -27.66 16.59
C ILE A 222 -4.17 -26.88 16.02
N LYS A 223 -3.47 -26.14 16.88
CA LYS A 223 -2.20 -25.50 16.53
C LYS A 223 -1.21 -26.60 16.08
N ASN A 224 -0.68 -26.49 14.87
CA ASN A 224 0.11 -27.54 14.18
C ASN A 224 -0.68 -28.78 13.73
N GLY A 225 -2.02 -28.71 13.68
CA GLY A 225 -2.88 -29.74 13.08
C GLY A 225 -3.24 -29.47 11.61
N ASN A 226 -3.78 -30.48 10.93
CA ASN A 226 -4.18 -30.35 9.53
C ASN A 226 -5.53 -29.64 9.40
N VAL A 227 -5.65 -28.76 8.41
CA VAL A 227 -6.94 -28.12 8.06
C VAL A 227 -7.80 -29.15 7.32
N LYS A 228 -9.11 -29.17 7.53
CA LYS A 228 -10.00 -30.04 6.74
C LYS A 228 -10.03 -29.54 5.29
N ALA A 229 -9.87 -30.45 4.33
CA ALA A 229 -10.09 -30.14 2.92
C ALA A 229 -11.57 -29.82 2.67
N PHE A 230 -11.84 -29.06 1.61
CA PHE A 230 -13.20 -28.83 1.13
C PHE A 230 -13.76 -30.12 0.53
N GLU A 231 -15.07 -30.30 0.64
CA GLU A 231 -15.75 -31.50 0.13
C GLU A 231 -15.86 -31.48 -1.40
N ASP A 232 -15.87 -30.28 -2.00
CA ASP A 232 -15.86 -30.09 -3.44
C ASP A 232 -14.99 -28.91 -3.89
N SER A 233 -14.83 -28.78 -5.21
CA SER A 233 -14.04 -27.72 -5.86
C SER A 233 -14.90 -26.53 -6.30
N GLY A 234 -15.98 -26.23 -5.57
CA GLY A 234 -16.92 -25.14 -5.81
C GLY A 234 -16.27 -23.77 -5.88
N PRO A 235 -17.02 -22.69 -6.16
CA PRO A 235 -16.48 -21.34 -6.27
C PRO A 235 -15.64 -20.98 -5.05
N LEU A 236 -14.42 -20.48 -5.27
CA LEU A 236 -13.49 -20.17 -4.19
C LEU A 236 -13.36 -18.66 -4.06
N VAL A 237 -13.63 -18.15 -2.87
CA VAL A 237 -13.37 -16.76 -2.48
C VAL A 237 -12.11 -16.76 -1.63
N ILE A 238 -11.02 -16.20 -2.16
CA ILE A 238 -9.78 -15.99 -1.41
C ILE A 238 -9.68 -14.50 -1.05
N THR A 239 -9.46 -14.20 0.23
CA THR A 239 -9.13 -12.82 0.65
C THR A 239 -7.71 -12.76 1.20
N THR A 240 -6.89 -11.88 0.65
CA THR A 240 -5.51 -11.67 1.13
C THR A 240 -5.29 -10.22 1.53
N GLY A 241 -4.54 -10.01 2.62
CA GLY A 241 -4.15 -8.69 3.08
C GLY A 241 -4.00 -8.59 4.59
N ARG A 242 -3.45 -7.47 5.05
CA ARG A 242 -3.39 -7.14 6.48
C ARG A 242 -4.81 -6.96 7.03
N ILE A 243 -5.14 -7.68 8.11
CA ILE A 243 -6.41 -7.50 8.83
C ILE A 243 -6.47 -6.06 9.32
N SER A 244 -7.27 -5.25 8.64
CA SER A 244 -7.43 -3.81 8.86
C SER A 244 -8.77 -3.38 8.28
N GLN A 245 -9.33 -2.29 8.79
CA GLN A 245 -10.57 -1.72 8.26
C GLN A 245 -10.44 -1.39 6.76
N GLN A 246 -9.27 -0.94 6.32
CA GLN A 246 -8.98 -0.65 4.91
C GLN A 246 -9.24 -1.84 3.97
N LYS A 247 -9.03 -3.07 4.45
CA LYS A 247 -9.18 -4.30 3.63
C LYS A 247 -10.58 -4.91 3.69
N GLY A 248 -11.49 -4.35 4.49
CA GLY A 248 -12.91 -4.72 4.44
C GLY A 248 -13.25 -6.13 4.93
N PHE A 249 -12.38 -6.78 5.69
CA PHE A 249 -12.61 -8.13 6.22
C PHE A 249 -13.94 -8.26 6.99
N GLU A 250 -14.35 -7.22 7.73
CA GLU A 250 -15.62 -7.21 8.44
C GLU A 250 -16.83 -7.34 7.50
N THR A 251 -16.79 -6.66 6.35
CA THR A 251 -17.84 -6.72 5.33
C THR A 251 -17.88 -8.11 4.71
N ILE A 252 -16.70 -8.69 4.42
CA ILE A 252 -16.59 -10.04 3.87
C ILE A 252 -17.21 -11.06 4.83
N PHE A 253 -16.84 -11.03 6.11
CA PHE A 253 -17.39 -11.96 7.10
C PHE A 253 -18.91 -11.82 7.27
N LYS A 254 -19.44 -10.60 7.25
CA LYS A 254 -20.89 -10.37 7.30
C LYS A 254 -21.62 -10.90 6.05
N ALA A 255 -20.96 -10.92 4.90
CA ALA A 255 -21.56 -11.38 3.64
C ALA A 255 -21.58 -12.91 3.49
N ILE A 256 -20.69 -13.65 4.17
CA ILE A 256 -20.57 -15.11 4.03
C ILE A 256 -21.92 -15.84 4.16
N PRO A 257 -22.75 -15.62 5.21
CA PRO A 257 -24.02 -16.33 5.35
C PRO A 257 -25.00 -16.04 4.20
N GLU A 258 -25.01 -14.81 3.69
CA GLU A 258 -25.90 -14.43 2.58
C GLU A 258 -25.44 -15.04 1.25
N VAL A 259 -24.12 -15.16 1.04
CA VAL A 259 -23.58 -15.83 -0.15
C VAL A 259 -23.90 -17.33 -0.10
N ILE A 260 -23.69 -18.00 1.04
CA ILE A 260 -23.95 -19.45 1.18
C ILE A 260 -25.43 -19.78 0.94
N LYS A 261 -26.36 -18.89 1.31
CA LYS A 261 -27.80 -19.08 0.99
C LYS A 261 -28.07 -19.20 -0.51
N VAL A 262 -27.31 -18.50 -1.34
CA VAL A 262 -27.49 -18.45 -2.81
C VAL A 262 -26.57 -19.44 -3.54
N ILE A 263 -25.35 -19.63 -3.03
CA ILE A 263 -24.33 -20.53 -3.57
C ILE A 263 -23.85 -21.45 -2.43
N PRO A 264 -24.58 -22.54 -2.16
CA PRO A 264 -24.32 -23.39 -0.98
C PRO A 264 -22.95 -24.07 -0.98
N ASN A 265 -22.32 -24.25 -2.15
CA ASN A 265 -21.00 -24.84 -2.31
C ASN A 265 -19.88 -23.80 -2.50
N ALA A 266 -20.11 -22.54 -2.12
CA ALA A 266 -19.05 -21.55 -2.11
C ALA A 266 -18.05 -21.84 -0.97
N ASN A 267 -16.77 -21.91 -1.32
CA ASN A 267 -15.66 -22.12 -0.42
C ASN A 267 -14.98 -20.77 -0.10
N PHE A 268 -14.66 -20.53 1.17
CA PHE A 268 -14.02 -19.29 1.63
C PHE A 268 -12.67 -19.60 2.25
N TYR A 269 -11.62 -18.88 1.82
CA TYR A 269 -10.24 -19.02 2.29
C TYR A 269 -9.62 -17.66 2.65
#